data_AF-A0AB33IHZ8-F1
#
_entry.id   AF-A0AB33IHZ8-F1
#
_cell.length_a   1.000
_cell.length_b   1.000
_cell.length_c   1.000
_cell.angle_alpha   90.00
_cell.angle_beta   90.00
_cell.angle_gamma   90.00
#
_symmetry.space_group_name_H-M   'P 1'
#
loop_
_entity.id
_entity.type
_entity.pdbx_description
1 polymer ?
#
loop_
_entity_poly.entity_id
_entity_poly.type
_entity_poly.pdbx_seq_one_letter_code
_entity_poly.pdbx_strand_id
1 'polypeptide(L)'
;MARLKKNDIKRHRYWLSNWHTPEEVTSYIDPIIQHIGSVDFFNQAGLTFLHEAWLAAEFGEIRNIAKVRLVNESHEWPDFEACDHHSVEPIECVEAVIPGRRRGDEYREREENKELTEDPVENWIERAGAVPRALDVAIKKKTSKNYNNSVSLLVYLNIYEYGIRTNEIENEIYSKMDAYKIFFHRIYVLWKKKIYASDDPRSVPAPS
;
A
#
# COMPACT_ATOMS: atom_id res chain seq x y z
N MET A 1 -10.51 19.01 -14.45
CA MET A 1 -9.35 18.20 -14.03
C MET A 1 -8.71 17.55 -15.27
N ALA A 2 -7.40 17.29 -15.23
CA ALA A 2 -6.63 16.85 -16.39
C ALA A 2 -6.41 15.33 -16.39
N ARG A 3 -6.85 14.67 -17.46
CA ARG A 3 -6.64 13.22 -17.65
C ARG A 3 -5.32 12.96 -18.35
N LEU A 4 -4.54 11.99 -17.86
CA LEU A 4 -3.37 11.52 -18.58
C LEU A 4 -3.77 10.82 -19.88
N LYS A 5 -3.11 11.16 -20.99
CA LYS A 5 -3.30 10.48 -22.27
C LYS A 5 -2.56 9.14 -22.26
N LYS A 6 -2.96 8.21 -23.13
CA LYS A 6 -2.34 6.88 -23.25
C LYS A 6 -0.82 6.91 -23.45
N ASN A 7 -0.32 7.87 -24.24
CA ASN A 7 1.11 8.02 -24.48
C ASN A 7 1.85 8.54 -23.24
N ASP A 8 1.23 9.41 -22.44
CA ASP A 8 1.79 9.86 -21.16
C ASP A 8 1.85 8.70 -20.18
N ILE A 9 0.79 7.90 -20.05
CA ILE A 9 0.76 6.69 -19.21
C ILE A 9 1.92 5.75 -19.56
N LYS A 10 2.12 5.46 -20.86
CA LYS A 10 3.23 4.62 -21.32
C LYS A 10 4.60 5.21 -20.98
N ARG A 11 4.78 6.52 -21.17
CA ARG A 11 6.03 7.21 -20.84
C ARG A 11 6.33 7.13 -19.34
N HIS A 12 5.35 7.40 -18.49
CA HIS A 12 5.52 7.37 -17.04
C HIS A 12 5.81 5.96 -16.54
N ARG A 13 5.09 4.94 -17.04
CA ARG A 13 5.41 3.53 -16.76
C ARG A 13 6.83 3.17 -17.17
N TYR A 14 7.24 3.51 -18.39
CA TYR A 14 8.58 3.21 -18.87
C TYR A 14 9.66 3.82 -17.95
N TRP A 15 9.47 5.07 -17.53
CA TRP A 15 10.40 5.70 -16.59
C TRP A 15 10.44 4.93 -15.26
N LEU A 16 9.28 4.62 -14.68
CA LEU A 16 9.12 3.91 -13.40
C LEU A 16 9.59 2.43 -13.43
N SER A 17 9.72 1.82 -14.61
CA SER A 17 10.29 0.47 -14.76
C SER A 17 11.82 0.43 -14.73
N ASN A 18 12.49 1.58 -14.66
CA ASN A 18 13.93 1.65 -14.43
C ASN A 18 14.22 1.76 -12.94
N TRP A 19 15.45 1.39 -12.55
CA TRP A 19 15.90 1.51 -11.17
C TRP A 19 16.16 2.97 -10.80
N HIS A 20 15.43 3.46 -9.80
CA HIS A 20 15.58 4.79 -9.22
C HIS A 20 15.66 4.70 -7.71
N THR A 21 16.25 5.70 -7.08
CA THR A 21 16.13 5.87 -5.63
C THR A 21 14.67 6.17 -5.26
N PRO A 22 14.25 5.87 -4.02
CA PRO A 22 12.91 6.22 -3.55
C PRO A 22 12.60 7.71 -3.69
N GLU A 23 13.55 8.58 -3.37
CA GLU A 23 13.43 10.04 -3.49
C GLU A 23 13.20 10.51 -4.94
N GLU A 24 13.92 9.92 -5.91
CA GLU A 24 13.72 10.20 -7.33
C GLU A 24 12.32 9.79 -7.78
N VAL A 25 11.81 8.66 -7.31
CA VAL A 25 10.44 8.21 -7.62
C VAL A 25 9.41 9.18 -7.04
N THR A 26 9.51 9.54 -5.75
CA THR A 26 8.63 10.51 -5.09
C THR A 26 8.62 11.85 -5.85
N SER A 27 9.81 12.39 -6.12
CA SER A 27 9.98 13.66 -6.86
C SER A 27 9.39 13.63 -8.27
N TYR A 28 9.37 12.46 -8.90
CA TYR A 28 8.80 12.27 -10.24
C TYR A 28 7.27 12.16 -10.24
N ILE A 29 6.69 11.43 -9.28
CA ILE A 29 5.25 11.16 -9.27
C ILE A 29 4.44 12.28 -8.62
N ASP A 30 4.99 13.01 -7.64
CA ASP A 30 4.26 14.04 -6.91
C ASP A 30 3.64 15.11 -7.80
N PRO A 31 4.36 15.71 -8.77
CA PRO A 31 3.77 16.69 -9.68
C PRO A 31 2.66 16.09 -10.56
N ILE A 32 2.77 14.80 -10.91
CA ILE A 32 1.79 14.09 -11.73
C ILE A 32 0.49 13.90 -10.93
N ILE A 33 0.62 13.42 -9.69
CA ILE A 33 -0.50 13.20 -8.77
C ILE A 33 -1.21 14.53 -8.47
N GLN A 34 -0.45 15.59 -8.19
CA GLN A 34 -0.98 16.93 -7.98
C GLN A 34 -1.73 17.47 -9.20
N HIS A 35 -1.22 17.22 -10.41
CA HIS A 35 -1.85 17.69 -11.65
C HIS A 35 -3.18 16.99 -11.98
N ILE A 36 -3.27 15.69 -11.71
CA ILE A 36 -4.48 14.88 -11.95
C ILE A 36 -5.55 15.20 -10.89
N GLY A 37 -5.12 15.44 -9.65
CA GLY A 37 -6.00 15.56 -8.49
C GLY A 37 -6.30 14.19 -7.87
N SER A 38 -6.48 14.16 -6.55
CA SER A 38 -6.62 12.91 -5.79
C SER A 38 -7.84 12.08 -6.20
N VAL A 39 -8.98 12.72 -6.52
CA VAL A 39 -10.20 12.00 -6.94
C VAL A 39 -9.98 11.24 -8.24
N ASP A 40 -9.37 11.86 -9.27
CA ASP A 40 -9.13 11.21 -10.55
C ASP A 40 -7.97 10.20 -10.50
N PHE A 41 -6.97 10.45 -9.64
CA PHE A 41 -5.87 9.52 -9.39
C PHE A 41 -6.35 8.12 -8.95
N PHE A 42 -7.41 8.09 -8.12
CA PHE A 42 -7.98 6.85 -7.61
C PHE A 42 -9.03 6.21 -8.53
N ASN A 43 -9.57 6.95 -9.50
CA ASN A 43 -10.72 6.52 -10.31
C ASN A 43 -10.41 6.34 -11.81
N GLN A 44 -9.33 6.90 -12.34
CA GLN A 44 -8.97 6.73 -13.75
C GLN A 44 -8.33 5.35 -13.99
N ALA A 45 -8.95 4.57 -14.88
CA ALA A 45 -8.39 3.30 -15.34
C ALA A 45 -6.99 3.48 -15.92
N GLY A 46 -6.08 2.58 -15.56
CA GLY A 46 -4.70 2.59 -16.03
C GLY A 46 -3.73 3.42 -15.20
N LEU A 47 -4.16 4.01 -14.07
CA LEU A 47 -3.28 4.74 -13.13
C LEU A 47 -2.82 3.90 -11.92
N THR A 48 -3.17 2.62 -11.84
CA THR A 48 -2.75 1.75 -10.72
C THR A 48 -1.23 1.76 -10.51
N PHE A 49 -0.45 1.87 -11.58
CA PHE A 49 1.01 1.94 -11.50
C PHE A 49 1.57 3.15 -10.76
N LEU A 50 0.87 4.29 -10.79
CA LEU A 50 1.32 5.45 -10.02
C LEU A 50 1.14 5.20 -8.52
N HIS A 51 0.14 4.39 -8.14
CA HIS A 51 -0.03 3.96 -6.76
C HIS A 51 1.01 2.92 -6.35
N GLU A 52 1.28 1.95 -7.21
CA GLU A 52 2.34 0.97 -6.99
C GLU A 52 3.70 1.66 -6.88
N ALA A 53 3.97 2.68 -7.71
CA ALA A 53 5.18 3.49 -7.64
C ALA A 53 5.26 4.30 -6.34
N TRP A 54 4.14 4.91 -5.92
CA TRP A 54 4.06 5.59 -4.63
C TRP A 54 4.36 4.62 -3.48
N LEU A 55 3.73 3.44 -3.46
CA LEU A 55 3.99 2.42 -2.45
C LEU A 55 5.44 1.93 -2.46
N ALA A 56 6.04 1.77 -3.65
CA ALA A 56 7.44 1.38 -3.80
C ALA A 56 8.38 2.45 -3.22
N ALA A 57 8.11 3.73 -3.49
CA ALA A 57 8.89 4.84 -2.93
C ALA A 57 8.75 4.91 -1.40
N GLU A 58 7.53 4.88 -0.87
CA GLU A 58 7.27 4.87 0.58
C GLU A 58 7.96 3.70 1.27
N PHE A 59 7.85 2.51 0.66
CA PHE A 59 8.52 1.31 1.16
C PHE A 59 10.03 1.52 1.19
N GLY A 60 10.59 2.01 0.09
CA GLY A 60 12.02 2.22 -0.04
C GLY A 60 12.57 3.26 0.94
N GLU A 61 11.87 4.37 1.14
CA GLU A 61 12.25 5.41 2.10
C GLU A 61 12.25 4.86 3.53
N ILE A 62 11.17 4.20 3.95
CA ILE A 62 11.02 3.69 5.33
C ILE A 62 12.01 2.57 5.62
N ARG A 63 12.29 1.71 4.63
CA ARG A 63 13.21 0.57 4.77
C ARG A 63 14.65 0.89 4.39
N ASN A 64 14.93 2.12 4.00
CA ASN A 64 16.23 2.59 3.52
C ASN A 64 16.79 1.72 2.38
N ILE A 65 15.91 1.38 1.43
CA ILE A 65 16.26 0.62 0.22
C ILE A 65 16.96 1.55 -0.76
N ALA A 66 18.06 1.08 -1.35
CA ALA A 66 18.84 1.88 -2.29
C ALA A 66 18.06 2.25 -3.55
N LYS A 67 17.36 1.28 -4.17
CA LYS A 67 16.59 1.52 -5.40
C LYS A 67 15.30 0.71 -5.48
N VAL A 68 14.32 1.24 -6.18
CA VAL A 68 13.06 0.57 -6.50
C VAL A 68 12.75 0.70 -7.99
N ARG A 69 11.95 -0.24 -8.52
CA ARG A 69 11.37 -0.15 -9.88
C ARG A 69 10.05 -0.89 -9.96
N LEU A 70 9.18 -0.46 -10.86
CA LEU A 70 8.00 -1.24 -11.25
C LEU A 70 8.39 -2.37 -12.20
N VAL A 71 7.75 -3.52 -12.05
CA VAL A 71 7.88 -4.60 -13.04
C VAL A 71 7.04 -4.27 -14.28
N ASN A 72 7.53 -4.69 -15.43
CA ASN A 72 6.89 -4.42 -16.72
C ASN A 72 5.52 -5.11 -16.81
N GLU A 73 4.53 -4.47 -17.46
CA GLU A 73 3.16 -4.98 -17.68
C GLU A 73 3.12 -6.36 -18.37
N SER A 74 4.19 -6.76 -19.06
CA SER A 74 4.30 -8.10 -19.65
C SER A 74 4.39 -9.23 -18.61
N HIS A 75 4.72 -8.90 -17.36
CA HIS A 75 4.70 -9.83 -16.24
C HIS A 75 3.50 -9.50 -15.34
N GLU A 76 2.74 -10.53 -14.95
CA GLU A 76 1.57 -10.36 -14.09
C GLU A 76 1.93 -10.11 -12.61
N TRP A 77 3.18 -10.38 -12.22
CA TRP A 77 3.71 -10.24 -10.87
C TRP A 77 5.25 -10.29 -10.89
N PRO A 78 5.94 -9.74 -9.87
CA PRO A 78 5.40 -8.90 -8.79
C PRO A 78 5.03 -7.50 -9.28
N ASP A 79 4.40 -6.67 -8.44
CA ASP A 79 4.06 -5.28 -8.81
C ASP A 79 5.34 -4.40 -8.90
N PHE A 80 6.28 -4.57 -7.96
CA PHE A 80 7.55 -3.85 -7.97
C PHE A 80 8.70 -4.70 -7.41
N GLU A 81 9.91 -4.21 -7.58
CA GLU A 81 11.11 -4.80 -6.98
C GLU A 81 11.86 -3.74 -6.16
N ALA A 82 12.37 -4.16 -5.01
CA ALA A 82 13.24 -3.37 -4.14
C ALA A 82 14.66 -3.94 -4.21
N CYS A 83 15.66 -3.08 -4.47
CA CYS A 83 17.05 -3.46 -4.55
C CYS A 83 17.84 -2.79 -3.43
N ASP A 84 18.39 -3.62 -2.54
CA ASP A 84 19.33 -3.19 -1.53
C ASP A 84 20.69 -3.88 -1.77
N HIS A 85 21.71 -3.07 -2.05
CA HIS A 85 23.04 -3.49 -2.48
C HIS A 85 23.04 -4.48 -3.67
N HIS A 86 22.98 -5.78 -3.38
CA HIS A 86 23.01 -6.87 -4.36
C HIS A 86 21.81 -7.82 -4.25
N SER A 87 20.87 -7.55 -3.34
CA SER A 87 19.67 -8.34 -3.17
C SER A 87 18.48 -7.63 -3.81
N VAL A 88 17.74 -8.34 -4.66
CA VAL A 88 16.49 -7.88 -5.23
C VAL A 88 15.34 -8.63 -4.55
N GLU A 89 14.46 -7.89 -3.89
CA GLU A 89 13.25 -8.40 -3.26
C GLU A 89 12.05 -8.10 -4.17
N PRO A 90 11.40 -9.13 -4.75
CA PRO A 90 10.15 -8.97 -5.48
C PRO A 90 8.99 -8.73 -4.52
N ILE A 91 8.19 -7.69 -4.75
CA ILE A 91 7.12 -7.26 -3.85
C ILE A 91 5.79 -7.09 -4.59
N GLU A 92 4.80 -7.84 -4.17
CA GLU A 92 3.40 -7.69 -4.57
C GLU A 92 2.68 -6.75 -3.61
N CYS A 93 1.84 -5.85 -4.12
CA CYS A 93 1.04 -4.92 -3.33
C CYS A 93 -0.42 -5.38 -3.21
N VAL A 94 -1.03 -5.05 -2.07
CA VAL A 94 -2.47 -5.08 -1.89
C VAL A 94 -2.91 -3.97 -0.94
N GLU A 95 -4.08 -3.39 -1.17
CA GLU A 95 -4.67 -2.43 -0.26
C GLU A 95 -5.69 -3.12 0.66
N ALA A 96 -5.57 -2.90 1.96
CA ALA A 96 -6.57 -3.28 2.94
C ALA A 96 -7.50 -2.08 3.18
N VAL A 97 -8.72 -2.19 2.65
CA VAL A 97 -9.78 -1.19 2.77
C VAL A 97 -10.94 -1.72 3.60
N ILE A 98 -11.70 -0.81 4.21
CA ILE A 98 -12.93 -1.17 4.93
C ILE A 98 -13.97 -1.68 3.92
N PRO A 99 -14.62 -2.83 4.19
CA PRO A 99 -15.69 -3.34 3.33
C PRO A 99 -16.77 -2.29 3.10
N GLY A 100 -17.11 -2.04 1.83
CA GLY A 100 -18.11 -1.02 1.45
C GLY A 100 -17.52 0.34 1.11
N ARG A 101 -16.26 0.62 1.45
CA ARG A 101 -15.53 1.81 0.96
C ARG A 101 -14.75 1.49 -0.31
N ARG A 102 -14.82 2.37 -1.29
CA ARG A 102 -13.98 2.35 -2.49
C ARG A 102 -12.82 3.33 -2.33
N ARG A 103 -11.74 3.03 -3.02
CA ARG A 103 -10.56 3.90 -3.14
C ARG A 103 -11.00 5.25 -3.72
N GLY A 104 -10.68 6.35 -3.01
CA GLY A 104 -11.09 7.70 -3.40
C GLY A 104 -12.42 8.20 -2.81
N ASP A 105 -13.16 7.36 -2.08
CA ASP A 105 -14.42 7.80 -1.43
C ASP A 105 -14.16 8.87 -0.36
N GLU A 106 -13.02 8.82 0.35
CA GLU A 106 -12.58 9.87 1.29
C GLU A 106 -12.47 11.25 0.67
N TYR A 107 -12.13 11.32 -0.62
CA TYR A 107 -12.00 12.58 -1.34
C TYR A 107 -13.33 13.03 -1.94
N ARG A 108 -14.18 12.09 -2.39
CA ARG A 108 -15.54 12.41 -2.83
C ARG A 108 -16.38 12.96 -1.69
N GLU A 109 -16.34 12.31 -0.53
CA GLU A 109 -17.05 12.76 0.68
C GLU A 109 -16.59 14.17 1.10
N ARG A 110 -15.30 14.51 0.95
CA ARG A 110 -14.76 15.86 1.23
C ARG A 110 -15.07 16.91 0.15
N GLU A 111 -15.12 16.55 -1.13
CA GLU A 111 -15.49 17.50 -2.19
C GLU A 111 -17.01 17.76 -2.20
N GLU A 112 -17.81 16.75 -1.85
CA GLU A 112 -19.26 16.83 -1.75
C GLU A 112 -19.71 17.52 -0.45
N ASN A 113 -19.05 17.25 0.69
CA ASN A 113 -19.26 17.98 1.94
C ASN A 113 -18.23 19.11 2.10
N LYS A 114 -18.56 20.29 1.56
CA LYS A 114 -17.80 21.55 1.79
C LYS A 114 -17.86 22.05 3.24
N GLU A 115 -18.70 21.44 4.07
CA GLU A 115 -18.73 21.71 5.51
C GLU A 115 -17.83 20.70 6.22
N LEU A 116 -16.92 21.18 7.06
CA LEU A 116 -16.12 20.37 7.98
C LEU A 116 -17.08 19.70 8.99
N THR A 117 -17.72 18.61 8.60
CA THR A 117 -18.48 17.77 9.51
C THR A 117 -17.49 17.05 10.41
N GLU A 118 -17.58 17.29 11.72
CA GLU A 118 -16.84 16.52 12.72
C GLU A 118 -17.15 15.03 12.54
N ASP A 119 -16.12 14.22 12.44
CA ASP A 119 -16.26 12.77 12.32
C ASP A 119 -16.45 12.18 13.72
N PRO A 120 -17.63 11.63 14.06
CA PRO A 120 -17.92 11.12 15.39
C PRO A 120 -16.91 10.06 15.84
N VAL A 121 -16.64 10.01 17.15
CA VAL A 121 -15.70 9.05 17.74
C VAL A 121 -16.15 7.60 17.49
N GLU A 122 -17.45 7.35 17.40
CA GLU A 122 -18.04 6.07 17.06
C GLU A 122 -17.51 5.54 15.72
N ASN A 123 -17.42 6.40 14.70
CA ASN A 123 -16.85 6.03 13.40
C ASN A 123 -15.36 5.65 13.52
N TRP A 124 -14.63 6.23 14.47
CA TRP A 124 -13.21 5.91 14.67
C TRP A 124 -13.07 4.52 15.30
N ILE A 125 -13.95 4.20 16.26
CA ILE A 125 -14.03 2.87 16.89
C ILE A 125 -14.42 1.80 15.87
N GLU A 126 -15.41 2.07 15.02
CA GLU A 126 -15.83 1.16 13.95
C GLU A 126 -14.69 0.90 12.96
N ARG A 127 -13.98 1.95 12.54
CA ARG A 127 -12.81 1.84 11.65
C ARG A 127 -11.71 1.00 12.28
N ALA A 128 -11.37 1.23 13.55
CA ALA A 128 -10.42 0.40 14.29
C ALA A 128 -10.86 -1.07 14.37
N GLY A 129 -12.15 -1.32 14.62
CA GLY A 129 -12.74 -2.67 14.66
C GLY A 129 -12.74 -3.38 13.30
N ALA A 130 -12.69 -2.65 12.19
CA ALA A 130 -12.66 -3.23 10.84
C ALA A 130 -11.27 -3.70 10.40
N VAL A 131 -10.19 -3.22 11.03
CA VAL A 131 -8.81 -3.51 10.62
C VAL A 131 -8.50 -5.01 10.52
N PRO A 132 -8.83 -5.87 11.53
CA PRO A 132 -8.49 -7.28 11.47
C PRO A 132 -9.11 -7.99 10.26
N ARG A 133 -10.36 -7.66 9.94
CA ARG A 133 -11.09 -8.23 8.81
C ARG A 133 -10.56 -7.70 7.48
N ALA A 134 -10.23 -6.42 7.40
CA ALA A 134 -9.68 -5.81 6.19
C ALA A 134 -8.32 -6.43 5.81
N LEU A 135 -7.43 -6.60 6.79
CA LEU A 135 -6.14 -7.28 6.60
C LEU A 135 -6.33 -8.73 6.16
N ASP A 136 -7.20 -9.49 6.86
CA ASP A 136 -7.45 -10.90 6.54
C ASP A 136 -7.93 -11.09 5.09
N VAL A 137 -8.90 -10.28 4.67
CA VAL A 137 -9.44 -10.33 3.31
C VAL A 137 -8.37 -9.96 2.26
N ALA A 138 -7.60 -8.90 2.52
CA ALA A 138 -6.57 -8.43 1.60
C ALA A 138 -5.47 -9.48 1.39
N ILE A 139 -4.96 -10.06 2.49
CA ILE A 139 -3.89 -11.07 2.44
C ILE A 139 -4.42 -12.36 1.81
N LYS A 140 -5.59 -12.85 2.25
CA LYS A 140 -6.20 -14.10 1.74
C LYS A 140 -6.52 -14.03 0.25
N LYS A 141 -6.82 -12.86 -0.29
CA LYS A 141 -7.01 -12.67 -1.74
C LYS A 141 -5.72 -12.96 -2.54
N LYS A 142 -4.56 -12.75 -1.94
CA LYS A 142 -3.26 -12.95 -2.58
C LYS A 142 -2.72 -14.37 -2.36
N THR A 143 -3.08 -15.06 -1.28
CA THR A 143 -2.63 -16.45 -1.04
C THR A 143 -3.10 -17.43 -2.11
N SER A 144 -4.25 -17.19 -2.75
CA SER A 144 -4.78 -18.05 -3.82
C SER A 144 -3.98 -18.00 -5.12
N LYS A 145 -3.04 -17.06 -5.28
CA LYS A 145 -2.21 -16.92 -6.49
C LYS A 145 -0.96 -17.81 -6.50
N ASN A 146 -0.74 -18.60 -5.44
CA ASN A 146 0.31 -19.61 -5.33
C ASN A 146 1.72 -19.13 -5.71
N TYR A 147 2.18 -18.05 -5.07
CA TYR A 147 3.49 -17.42 -5.32
C TYR A 147 4.72 -18.28 -4.90
N ASN A 148 4.54 -19.55 -4.50
CA ASN A 148 5.61 -20.47 -4.08
C ASN A 148 6.62 -19.86 -3.07
N ASN A 149 6.19 -18.92 -2.22
CA ASN A 149 6.99 -18.20 -1.23
C ASN A 149 8.21 -17.42 -1.79
N SER A 150 8.25 -17.14 -3.10
CA SER A 150 9.35 -16.38 -3.71
C SER A 150 9.11 -14.87 -3.73
N VAL A 151 7.90 -14.42 -3.38
CA VAL A 151 7.46 -13.02 -3.43
C VAL A 151 7.06 -12.54 -2.04
N SER A 152 7.47 -11.32 -1.69
CA SER A 152 7.03 -10.62 -0.49
C SER A 152 5.71 -9.90 -0.75
N LEU A 153 4.86 -9.79 0.26
CA LEU A 153 3.60 -9.05 0.19
C LEU A 153 3.71 -7.74 0.95
N LEU A 154 3.38 -6.61 0.30
CA LEU A 154 3.15 -5.32 0.94
C LEU A 154 1.66 -5.03 1.01
N VAL A 155 1.12 -4.98 2.23
CA VAL A 155 -0.26 -4.58 2.50
C VAL A 155 -0.28 -3.10 2.88
N TYR A 156 -0.89 -2.25 2.07
CA TYR A 156 -1.18 -0.87 2.44
C TYR A 156 -2.47 -0.82 3.27
N LEU A 157 -2.34 -0.57 4.57
CA LEU A 157 -3.48 -0.42 5.47
C LEU A 157 -4.01 1.01 5.40
N ASN A 158 -4.91 1.26 4.46
CA ASN A 158 -5.52 2.57 4.24
C ASN A 158 -6.71 2.79 5.20
N ILE A 159 -6.46 2.70 6.50
CA ILE A 159 -7.44 2.92 7.57
C ILE A 159 -6.84 3.89 8.59
N TYR A 160 -7.45 5.07 8.68
CA TYR A 160 -7.14 6.07 9.70
C TYR A 160 -8.11 5.91 10.88
N GLU A 161 -7.62 5.89 12.13
CA GLU A 161 -8.44 5.85 13.35
C GLU A 161 -8.18 7.03 14.32
N TYR A 162 -7.54 8.09 13.81
CA TYR A 162 -7.19 9.31 14.56
C TYR A 162 -6.47 9.10 15.92
N GLY A 163 -5.72 8.00 16.05
CA GLY A 163 -4.90 7.63 17.20
C GLY A 163 -5.55 6.65 18.19
N ILE A 164 -6.81 6.25 17.98
CA ILE A 164 -7.52 5.37 18.91
C ILE A 164 -7.09 3.91 18.72
N ARG A 165 -6.83 3.19 19.82
CA ARG A 165 -6.54 1.74 19.84
C ARG A 165 -5.32 1.35 18.99
N THR A 166 -4.35 2.24 18.83
CA THR A 166 -3.15 1.98 18.03
C THR A 166 -2.44 0.68 18.43
N ASN A 167 -2.22 0.43 19.73
CA ASN A 167 -1.57 -0.80 20.20
C ASN A 167 -2.35 -2.07 19.83
N GLU A 168 -3.68 -2.02 19.90
CA GLU A 168 -4.52 -3.16 19.53
C GLU A 168 -4.43 -3.43 18.03
N ILE A 169 -4.40 -2.38 17.21
CA ILE A 169 -4.22 -2.52 15.77
C ILE A 169 -2.82 -3.06 15.43
N GLU A 170 -1.77 -2.58 16.09
CA GLU A 170 -0.42 -3.11 15.90
C GLU A 170 -0.37 -4.62 16.25
N ASN A 171 -1.01 -5.03 17.35
CA ASN A 171 -1.13 -6.45 17.70
C ASN A 171 -1.88 -7.26 16.65
N GLU A 172 -2.97 -6.73 16.11
CA GLU A 172 -3.73 -7.37 15.03
C GLU A 172 -2.93 -7.47 13.73
N ILE A 173 -2.14 -6.44 13.40
CA ILE A 173 -1.21 -6.48 12.26
C ILE A 173 -0.25 -7.66 12.40
N TYR A 174 0.43 -7.80 13.55
CA TYR A 174 1.36 -8.92 13.77
C TYR A 174 0.65 -10.28 13.77
N SER A 175 -0.50 -10.39 14.45
CA SER A 175 -1.31 -11.61 14.49
C SER A 175 -1.71 -12.08 13.08
N LYS A 176 -2.14 -11.15 12.22
CA LYS A 176 -2.50 -11.47 10.83
C LYS A 176 -1.29 -11.84 9.98
N MET A 177 -0.17 -11.13 10.09
CA MET A 177 1.05 -11.50 9.37
C MET A 177 1.51 -12.91 9.76
N ASP A 178 1.49 -13.25 11.05
CA ASP A 178 1.91 -14.58 11.53
C ASP A 178 1.06 -15.71 10.94
N ALA A 179 -0.26 -15.52 10.90
CA ALA A 179 -1.21 -16.49 10.33
C ALA A 179 -0.97 -16.79 8.84
N TYR A 180 -0.37 -15.85 8.09
CA TYR A 180 -0.18 -15.96 6.65
C TYR A 180 1.29 -16.04 6.20
N LYS A 181 2.26 -15.97 7.12
CA LYS A 181 3.69 -15.90 6.79
C LYS A 181 4.20 -17.06 5.94
N ILE A 182 3.53 -18.22 6.00
CA ILE A 182 3.91 -19.41 5.25
C ILE A 182 3.66 -19.33 3.73
N PHE A 183 2.93 -18.31 3.26
CA PHE A 183 2.51 -18.16 1.86
C PHE A 183 3.35 -17.15 1.05
N PHE A 184 4.24 -16.42 1.73
CA PHE A 184 5.03 -15.35 1.14
C PHE A 184 6.47 -15.44 1.64
N HIS A 185 7.41 -14.81 0.94
CA HIS A 185 8.78 -14.69 1.45
C HIS A 185 8.78 -13.90 2.76
N ARG A 186 8.12 -12.74 2.74
CA ARG A 186 7.82 -11.89 3.90
C ARG A 186 6.48 -11.20 3.70
N ILE A 187 5.86 -10.77 4.80
CA ILE A 187 4.71 -9.86 4.77
C ILE A 187 5.11 -8.55 5.42
N TYR A 188 4.77 -7.46 4.75
CA TYR A 188 4.90 -6.11 5.24
C TYR A 188 3.51 -5.48 5.33
N VAL A 189 3.29 -4.68 6.37
CA VAL A 189 2.12 -3.80 6.46
C VAL A 189 2.62 -2.36 6.53
N LEU A 190 2.25 -1.54 5.55
CA LEU A 190 2.45 -0.10 5.59
C LEU A 190 1.23 0.55 6.24
N TRP A 191 1.42 1.15 7.42
CA TRP A 191 0.37 1.86 8.14
C TRP A 191 0.95 3.09 8.85
N LYS A 192 0.31 4.26 8.66
CA LYS A 192 0.74 5.54 9.27
C LYS A 192 2.24 5.85 9.07
N LYS A 193 2.75 5.67 7.85
CA LYS A 193 4.17 5.89 7.50
C LYS A 193 5.16 5.01 8.29
N LYS A 194 4.69 3.87 8.79
CA LYS A 194 5.51 2.83 9.41
C LYS A 194 5.34 1.52 8.65
N ILE A 195 6.42 0.74 8.58
CA ILE A 195 6.37 -0.63 8.08
C ILE A 195 6.52 -1.60 9.24
N TYR A 196 5.55 -2.49 9.34
CA TYR A 196 5.58 -3.69 10.18
C TYR A 196 6.00 -4.86 9.29
N ALA A 197 6.87 -5.74 9.79
CA ALA A 197 7.36 -6.89 9.05
C ALA A 197 7.08 -8.19 9.81
N SER A 198 6.78 -9.27 9.09
CA SER A 198 6.48 -10.58 9.66
C SER A 198 7.67 -11.24 10.38
N ASP A 199 8.88 -10.76 10.14
CA ASP A 199 10.13 -11.22 10.77
C ASP A 199 10.64 -10.28 11.88
N ASP A 200 9.89 -9.24 12.24
CA ASP A 200 10.20 -8.38 13.38
C ASP A 200 10.04 -9.18 14.68
N PRO A 201 11.03 -9.23 15.59
CA PRO A 201 10.94 -9.97 16.85
C PRO A 201 9.81 -9.51 17.79
N ARG A 202 9.20 -8.34 17.54
CA ARG A 202 7.96 -7.89 18.21
C ARG A 202 6.69 -8.63 17.76
N SER A 203 6.79 -9.49 16.73
CA SER A 203 5.69 -10.31 16.21
C SER A 203 5.24 -11.43 17.15
N VAL A 204 5.98 -11.71 18.23
CA VAL A 204 5.54 -12.68 19.25
C VAL A 204 4.57 -11.97 20.20
N PRO A 205 3.28 -12.33 20.23
CA PRO A 205 2.38 -11.81 21.24
C PRO A 205 2.93 -12.22 22.61
N ALA A 206 2.96 -11.28 23.56
CA ALA A 206 3.23 -11.64 24.95
C ALA A 206 2.22 -12.74 25.36
N PRO A 207 2.67 -13.83 25.99
CA PRO A 207 1.76 -14.89 26.43
C PRO A 207 0.71 -14.28 27.36
N SER A 208 -0.56 -14.48 27.00
CA SER A 208 -1.75 -14.15 27.78
C SER A 208 -1.78 -14.87 29.11
#